data_AF-A0AAD7ZMY3-F1
#
_entry.id   AF-A0AAD7ZMY3-F1
#
_cell.length_a   1.000
_cell.length_b   1.000
_cell.length_c   1.000
_cell.angle_alpha   90.00
_cell.angle_beta   90.00
_cell.angle_gamma   90.00
#
_symmetry.space_group_name_H-M   'P 1'
#
loop_
_entity.id
_entity.type
_entity.pdbx_description
1 polymer ?
#
loop_
_entity_poly.entity_id
_entity_poly.type
_entity_poly.pdbx_seq_one_letter_code
_entity_poly.pdbx_strand_id
1 'polypeptide(L)'
;MDSPQNEDKSKMLDDEVDEVVASLGNIVLVDKNVDEHLTAEKNCEDDTQKATLHEKSSEEKTEKNIEINDNHSNESSKGTEIGAEEIDKTEQSDRESKIREHLQTLQCPFSWKWKCGKSEEFIARTTQKVKEIEEETSFQWCHFILTLVLCHEYYRIKDIDSAFNELLKCEAHINSSDSKGYFESFFQATKNALLHLILSCKCYLYLEKGNLEEVEKILKGICKEEDMDNPCKAALWGIKAAVAMEYGYEGTK
;
A
#
# COMPACT_ATOMS: atom_id res chain seq x y z
N MET A 1 23.28 -27.74 -60.08
CA MET A 1 22.94 -26.43 -59.47
C MET A 1 22.40 -26.77 -58.10
N ASP A 2 23.33 -26.98 -57.18
CA ASP A 2 23.07 -27.38 -55.80
C ASP A 2 23.07 -26.12 -54.94
N SER A 3 22.02 -25.94 -54.14
CA SER A 3 21.99 -24.97 -53.05
C SER A 3 22.30 -25.71 -51.75
N PRO A 4 23.18 -25.17 -50.90
CA PRO A 4 23.06 -25.49 -49.49
C PRO A 4 23.27 -24.29 -48.54
N GLN A 5 22.75 -24.52 -47.33
CA GLN A 5 23.13 -23.96 -46.02
C GLN A 5 22.32 -22.78 -45.48
N ASN A 6 21.43 -23.10 -44.52
CA ASN A 6 21.02 -22.20 -43.45
C ASN A 6 20.69 -23.02 -42.19
N GLU A 7 21.71 -23.54 -41.52
CA GLU A 7 21.61 -24.19 -40.21
C GLU A 7 22.84 -23.80 -39.38
N ASP A 8 22.92 -22.57 -38.85
CA ASP A 8 23.90 -22.26 -37.80
C ASP A 8 23.58 -20.99 -36.98
N LYS A 9 22.39 -20.90 -36.39
CA LYS A 9 22.05 -19.80 -35.46
C LYS A 9 21.38 -20.23 -34.15
N SER A 10 21.20 -21.53 -33.92
CA SER A 10 20.46 -22.03 -32.75
C SER A 10 21.32 -22.43 -31.55
N LYS A 11 22.65 -22.27 -31.60
CA LYS A 11 23.57 -22.78 -30.56
C LYS A 11 24.29 -21.72 -29.73
N MET A 12 24.01 -20.43 -29.92
CA MET A 12 24.71 -19.34 -29.22
C MET A 12 23.93 -18.69 -28.07
N LEU A 13 22.73 -19.17 -27.73
CA LEU A 13 21.87 -18.54 -26.71
C LEU A 13 21.75 -19.32 -25.39
N ASP A 14 22.30 -20.54 -25.32
CA ASP A 14 22.15 -21.36 -24.11
C ASP A 14 23.31 -21.19 -23.11
N ASP A 15 24.45 -20.62 -23.53
CA ASP A 15 25.63 -20.49 -22.66
C ASP A 15 25.65 -19.20 -21.82
N GLU A 16 24.77 -18.22 -22.07
CA GLU A 16 24.78 -16.92 -21.35
C GLU A 16 23.80 -16.88 -20.15
N VAL A 17 22.98 -17.93 -19.96
CA VAL A 17 21.99 -17.99 -18.86
C VAL A 17 22.55 -18.66 -17.60
N ASP A 18 23.59 -19.48 -17.72
CA ASP A 18 24.16 -20.22 -16.59
C ASP A 18 25.12 -19.38 -15.69
N GLU A 19 25.61 -18.23 -16.17
CA GLU A 19 26.54 -17.39 -15.39
C GLU A 19 25.83 -16.50 -14.35
N VAL A 20 24.55 -16.16 -14.55
CA VAL A 20 23.81 -15.29 -13.62
C VAL A 20 23.27 -16.05 -12.40
N VAL A 21 23.00 -17.35 -12.54
CA VAL A 21 22.45 -18.19 -11.46
C VAL A 21 23.50 -18.49 -10.36
N ALA A 22 24.79 -18.43 -10.69
CA ALA A 22 25.87 -18.67 -9.73
C ALA A 22 26.09 -17.52 -8.71
N SER A 23 25.58 -16.30 -8.97
CA SER A 23 25.84 -15.13 -8.09
C SER A 23 24.83 -14.92 -6.95
N LEU A 24 23.77 -15.73 -6.84
CA LEU A 24 22.71 -15.53 -5.82
C LEU A 24 22.68 -16.59 -4.70
N GLY A 25 23.65 -17.52 -4.68
CA GLY A 25 23.60 -18.72 -3.80
C GLY A 25 24.00 -18.56 -2.32
N ASN A 26 24.36 -17.37 -1.82
CA ASN A 26 25.01 -17.25 -0.49
C ASN A 26 24.35 -16.25 0.47
N ILE A 27 23.04 -16.36 0.70
CA ILE A 27 22.41 -15.75 1.89
C ILE A 27 21.80 -16.86 2.74
N VAL A 28 22.62 -17.38 3.67
CA VAL A 28 22.19 -18.26 4.74
C VAL A 28 21.66 -17.38 5.89
N LEU A 29 20.35 -17.44 6.14
CA LEU A 29 19.77 -16.96 7.40
C LEU A 29 19.64 -18.14 8.35
N VAL A 30 20.49 -18.14 9.37
CA VAL A 30 20.36 -18.97 10.57
C VAL A 30 19.55 -18.18 11.58
N ASP A 31 18.39 -18.71 12.01
CA ASP A 31 17.88 -18.58 13.38
C ASP A 31 16.80 -19.65 13.59
N LYS A 32 17.10 -20.68 14.39
CA LYS A 32 16.94 -20.82 15.85
C LYS A 32 15.52 -21.24 16.26
N ASN A 33 15.47 -22.51 16.67
CA ASN A 33 14.49 -23.17 17.55
C ASN A 33 13.66 -22.22 18.42
N VAL A 34 12.34 -22.37 18.33
CA VAL A 34 11.47 -22.37 19.51
C VAL A 34 10.53 -23.57 19.38
N ASP A 35 10.56 -24.36 20.44
CA ASP A 35 9.88 -25.63 20.66
C ASP A 35 8.55 -25.37 21.41
N GLU A 36 7.74 -26.43 21.52
CA GLU A 36 6.61 -26.62 22.45
C GLU A 36 5.17 -26.23 22.01
N HIS A 37 4.48 -27.27 21.52
CA HIS A 37 3.28 -27.88 22.11
C HIS A 37 2.30 -26.98 22.91
N LEU A 38 1.02 -26.95 22.49
CA LEU A 38 -0.08 -27.49 23.29
C LEU A 38 -1.39 -27.60 22.50
N THR A 39 -2.17 -28.58 22.93
CA THR A 39 -3.29 -29.26 22.31
C THR A 39 -4.66 -28.67 22.70
N ALA A 40 -5.59 -28.72 21.74
CA ALA A 40 -6.95 -29.28 21.86
C ALA A 40 -8.06 -28.56 22.68
N GLU A 41 -9.23 -28.56 22.02
CA GLU A 41 -10.61 -28.68 22.52
C GLU A 41 -11.38 -27.43 23.04
N LYS A 42 -12.48 -27.14 22.32
CA LYS A 42 -13.91 -27.35 22.70
C LYS A 42 -14.82 -26.12 22.56
N ASN A 43 -15.82 -26.32 21.69
CA ASN A 43 -17.19 -25.81 21.67
C ASN A 43 -17.72 -25.16 22.96
N CYS A 44 -18.52 -24.09 22.81
CA CYS A 44 -19.91 -24.09 23.28
C CYS A 44 -20.70 -22.92 22.67
N GLU A 45 -21.95 -23.22 22.35
CA GLU A 45 -23.02 -22.38 21.84
C GLU A 45 -23.52 -21.34 22.87
N ASP A 46 -24.13 -20.30 22.31
CA ASP A 46 -25.52 -19.84 22.57
C ASP A 46 -25.81 -18.47 23.23
N ASP A 47 -26.78 -17.84 22.56
CA ASP A 47 -27.84 -16.92 22.99
C ASP A 47 -27.60 -15.46 23.47
N THR A 48 -27.94 -14.55 22.55
CA THR A 48 -29.10 -13.63 22.55
C THR A 48 -29.51 -12.81 23.79
N GLN A 49 -29.81 -11.52 23.51
CA GLN A 49 -30.75 -10.55 24.15
C GLN A 49 -30.07 -9.36 24.87
N LYS A 50 -30.10 -8.11 24.35
CA LYS A 50 -31.21 -7.14 24.13
C LYS A 50 -31.55 -6.31 25.39
N ALA A 51 -31.24 -5.01 25.36
CA ALA A 51 -32.05 -3.86 25.85
C ALA A 51 -31.16 -2.60 25.91
N THR A 52 -31.42 -1.46 25.26
CA THR A 52 -32.52 -0.47 25.32
C THR A 52 -32.01 0.84 25.95
N LEU A 53 -31.98 1.86 25.08
CA LEU A 53 -32.18 3.31 25.28
C LEU A 53 -32.49 3.84 26.69
N HIS A 54 -31.83 4.94 27.05
CA HIS A 54 -32.49 6.05 27.73
C HIS A 54 -31.92 7.42 27.33
N GLU A 55 -32.82 8.29 26.89
CA GLU A 55 -32.64 9.71 26.56
C GLU A 55 -32.47 10.61 27.80
N LYS A 56 -31.97 11.82 27.51
CA LYS A 56 -32.28 13.17 28.07
C LYS A 56 -30.99 13.90 28.47
N SER A 57 -30.83 15.23 28.36
CA SER A 57 -31.56 16.38 27.79
C SER A 57 -30.84 17.60 28.38
N SER A 58 -30.78 18.72 27.63
CA SER A 58 -30.73 20.14 28.07
C SER A 58 -29.57 20.59 28.98
N GLU A 59 -29.06 21.82 29.01
CA GLU A 59 -29.33 23.15 28.44
C GLU A 59 -28.06 23.97 28.83
N GLU A 60 -27.45 24.73 27.93
CA GLU A 60 -27.58 26.19 27.84
C GLU A 60 -26.91 26.99 28.98
N LYS A 61 -25.88 27.81 28.67
CA LYS A 61 -25.83 29.27 28.91
C LYS A 61 -24.42 29.92 28.80
N THR A 62 -24.34 30.95 27.94
CA THR A 62 -23.79 32.33 28.11
C THR A 62 -22.45 32.54 28.85
N GLU A 63 -21.52 33.44 28.53
CA GLU A 63 -21.56 34.77 27.90
C GLU A 63 -20.11 35.37 27.84
N LYS A 64 -19.93 36.38 26.97
CA LYS A 64 -19.07 37.60 27.11
C LYS A 64 -17.55 37.60 26.81
N ASN A 65 -17.27 38.22 25.66
CA ASN A 65 -16.47 39.45 25.41
C ASN A 65 -15.15 39.70 26.16
N ILE A 66 -14.07 39.85 25.39
CA ILE A 66 -13.05 40.90 25.57
C ILE A 66 -12.59 41.40 24.17
N GLU A 67 -13.04 42.60 23.79
CA GLU A 67 -12.27 43.52 22.92
C GLU A 67 -11.16 44.16 23.77
N ILE A 68 -10.01 44.56 23.19
CA ILE A 68 -9.29 45.84 23.41
C ILE A 68 -8.07 45.94 22.46
N ASN A 69 -8.14 46.96 21.59
CA ASN A 69 -7.14 47.92 21.08
C ASN A 69 -5.82 47.60 20.34
N ASP A 70 -5.76 48.23 19.15
CA ASP A 70 -4.89 49.35 18.70
C ASP A 70 -3.36 49.25 18.59
N ASN A 71 -2.96 49.48 17.33
CA ASN A 71 -1.91 50.39 16.84
C ASN A 71 -0.45 50.14 17.25
N HIS A 72 0.38 49.79 16.26
CA HIS A 72 1.33 50.79 15.74
C HIS A 72 1.97 50.36 14.42
N SER A 73 1.88 51.24 13.42
CA SER A 73 2.77 51.27 12.25
C SER A 73 4.21 51.53 12.68
N ASN A 74 5.16 50.88 12.01
CA ASN A 74 6.44 51.49 11.65
C ASN A 74 7.04 50.76 10.45
N GLU A 75 7.01 51.45 9.30
CA GLU A 75 7.97 51.23 8.23
C GLU A 75 9.37 51.61 8.74
N SER A 76 10.37 50.77 8.50
CA SER A 76 11.72 51.22 8.15
C SER A 76 12.61 50.05 7.74
N SER A 77 12.80 49.95 6.42
CA SER A 77 14.09 49.93 5.73
C SER A 77 15.14 48.84 6.04
N LYS A 78 15.44 48.11 4.97
CA LYS A 78 16.77 47.64 4.51
C LYS A 78 17.55 46.64 5.38
N GLY A 79 17.61 45.42 4.84
CA GLY A 79 18.66 44.45 5.11
C GLY A 79 18.31 43.12 4.47
N THR A 80 18.44 43.02 3.14
CA THR A 80 18.32 41.76 2.40
C THR A 80 19.49 40.85 2.76
N GLU A 81 19.35 40.09 3.85
CA GLU A 81 20.02 38.81 4.05
C GLU A 81 18.91 37.75 4.03
N ILE A 82 18.47 37.41 2.82
CA ILE A 82 17.68 36.19 2.60
C ILE A 82 18.66 35.05 2.86
N GLY A 83 18.66 34.58 4.10
CA GLY A 83 19.50 33.49 4.55
C GLY A 83 19.19 32.23 3.77
N ALA A 84 20.22 31.46 3.42
CA ALA A 84 20.13 30.22 2.67
C ALA A 84 19.12 29.19 3.26
N GLU A 85 18.71 29.34 4.51
CA GLU A 85 17.71 28.51 5.19
C GLU A 85 16.25 28.72 4.72
N GLU A 86 15.88 29.88 4.16
CA GLU A 86 14.53 30.10 3.62
C GLU A 86 14.38 29.54 2.19
N ILE A 87 15.48 29.47 1.44
CA ILE A 87 15.49 28.92 0.07
C ILE A 87 15.32 27.40 0.11
N ASP A 88 16.02 26.72 1.02
CA ASP A 88 15.98 25.25 1.17
C ASP A 88 14.59 24.72 1.56
N LYS A 89 13.89 25.41 2.49
CA LYS A 89 12.52 25.03 2.89
C LYS A 89 11.49 25.22 1.78
N THR A 90 11.65 26.26 0.97
CA THR A 90 10.73 26.56 -0.13
C THR A 90 10.91 25.52 -1.24
N GLU A 91 12.14 25.17 -1.60
CA GLU A 91 12.44 24.13 -2.59
C GLU A 91 11.96 22.75 -2.14
N GLN A 92 12.12 22.40 -0.86
CA GLN A 92 11.63 21.14 -0.32
C GLN A 92 10.10 21.04 -0.34
N SER A 93 9.40 22.12 0.01
CA SER A 93 7.93 22.21 -0.05
C SER A 93 7.40 22.08 -1.47
N ASP A 94 8.03 22.76 -2.43
CA ASP A 94 7.67 22.69 -3.84
C ASP A 94 7.92 21.28 -4.42
N ARG A 95 9.03 20.65 -4.00
CA ARG A 95 9.38 19.28 -4.39
C ARG A 95 8.35 18.29 -3.85
N GLU A 96 8.00 18.37 -2.57
CA GLU A 96 6.99 17.52 -1.95
C GLU A 96 5.62 17.67 -2.64
N SER A 97 5.23 18.90 -2.98
CA SER A 97 3.96 19.19 -3.66
C SER A 97 3.90 18.53 -5.04
N LYS A 98 4.96 18.64 -5.85
CA LYS A 98 5.06 17.96 -7.15
C LYS A 98 4.99 16.44 -7.03
N ILE A 99 5.65 15.87 -6.01
CA ILE A 99 5.57 14.44 -5.71
C ILE A 99 4.14 14.05 -5.38
N ARG A 100 3.46 14.81 -4.52
CA ARG A 100 2.05 14.56 -4.15
C ARG A 100 1.13 14.58 -5.38
N GLU A 101 1.29 15.57 -6.26
CA GLU A 101 0.52 15.66 -7.51
C GLU A 101 0.74 14.43 -8.39
N HIS A 102 2.00 13.99 -8.55
CA HIS A 102 2.31 12.79 -9.33
C HIS A 102 1.73 11.53 -8.69
N LEU A 103 1.80 11.38 -7.36
CA LEU A 103 1.21 10.22 -6.68
C LEU A 103 -0.32 10.15 -6.82
N GLN A 104 -1.01 11.28 -7.02
CA GLN A 104 -2.45 11.28 -7.27
C GLN A 104 -2.81 10.71 -8.65
N THR A 105 -1.87 10.63 -9.59
CA THR A 105 -2.11 10.03 -10.91
C THR A 105 -1.91 8.51 -10.93
N LEU A 106 -1.30 7.94 -9.89
CA LEU A 106 -1.09 6.49 -9.79
C LEU A 106 -2.35 5.78 -9.30
N GLN A 107 -2.51 4.51 -9.69
CA GLN A 107 -3.64 3.68 -9.25
C GLN A 107 -3.26 2.92 -7.98
N CYS A 108 -3.76 3.38 -6.82
CA CYS A 108 -3.67 2.62 -5.58
C CYS A 108 -4.78 3.01 -4.59
N PRO A 109 -5.03 2.21 -3.54
CA PRO A 109 -6.08 2.54 -2.56
C PRO A 109 -5.96 3.94 -1.97
N PHE A 110 -4.75 4.48 -1.87
CA PHE A 110 -4.47 5.77 -1.25
C PHE A 110 -4.86 6.93 -2.16
N SER A 111 -4.85 6.74 -3.49
CA SER A 111 -5.30 7.73 -4.48
C SER A 111 -6.78 7.59 -4.84
N TRP A 112 -7.41 6.45 -4.52
CA TRP A 112 -8.81 6.17 -4.86
C TRP A 112 -9.85 6.88 -3.97
N LYS A 113 -9.42 7.61 -2.93
CA LYS A 113 -10.26 8.48 -2.08
C LYS A 113 -11.46 7.76 -1.45
N TRP A 114 -11.27 6.53 -0.99
CA TRP A 114 -12.34 5.77 -0.32
C TRP A 114 -12.72 6.41 1.02
N LYS A 115 -14.02 6.44 1.29
CA LYS A 115 -14.55 6.85 2.59
C LYS A 115 -15.11 5.63 3.30
N CYS A 116 -14.47 5.21 4.38
CA CYS A 116 -15.11 4.32 5.33
C CYS A 116 -15.45 5.08 6.61
N GLY A 117 -16.38 4.53 7.40
CA GLY A 117 -16.67 4.98 8.75
C GLY A 117 -15.47 4.80 9.69
N LYS A 118 -15.71 4.28 10.90
CA LYS A 118 -14.65 4.13 11.91
C LYS A 118 -13.60 3.10 11.47
N SER A 119 -12.39 3.59 11.15
CA SER A 119 -11.28 2.75 10.66
C SER A 119 -10.88 1.64 11.63
N GLU A 120 -10.93 1.86 12.96
CA GLU A 120 -10.57 0.85 13.95
C GLU A 120 -11.49 -0.38 13.92
N GLU A 121 -12.82 -0.16 13.86
CA GLU A 121 -13.81 -1.24 13.74
C GLU A 121 -13.62 -2.00 12.42
N PHE A 122 -13.28 -1.27 11.35
CA PHE A 122 -13.00 -1.85 10.05
C PHE A 122 -11.73 -2.71 10.06
N ILE A 123 -10.63 -2.23 10.65
CA ILE A 123 -9.37 -2.97 10.79
C ILE A 123 -9.60 -4.25 11.57
N ALA A 124 -10.32 -4.20 12.70
CA ALA A 124 -10.60 -5.37 13.52
C ALA A 124 -11.36 -6.44 12.74
N ARG A 125 -12.44 -6.05 12.03
CA ARG A 125 -13.23 -6.95 11.20
C ARG A 125 -12.42 -7.54 10.05
N THR A 126 -11.65 -6.73 9.34
CA THR A 126 -10.84 -7.18 8.20
C THR A 126 -9.71 -8.10 8.64
N THR A 127 -9.08 -7.80 9.78
CA THR A 127 -8.06 -8.68 10.39
C THR A 127 -8.65 -10.04 10.75
N GLN A 128 -9.89 -10.06 11.28
CA GLN A 128 -10.59 -11.30 11.57
C GLN A 128 -10.87 -12.10 10.29
N LYS A 129 -11.36 -11.45 9.22
CA LYS A 129 -11.54 -12.10 7.91
C LYS A 129 -10.24 -12.73 7.39
N VAL A 130 -9.11 -12.03 7.50
CA VAL A 130 -7.81 -12.56 7.05
C VAL A 130 -7.41 -13.82 7.82
N LYS A 131 -7.74 -13.92 9.12
CA LYS A 131 -7.47 -15.10 9.94
C LYS A 131 -8.41 -16.28 9.64
N GLU A 132 -9.62 -15.99 9.19
CA GLU A 132 -10.64 -17.00 8.87
C GLU A 132 -10.41 -17.65 7.50
N ILE A 133 -9.69 -16.99 6.61
CA ILE A 133 -9.30 -17.59 5.34
C ILE A 133 -8.27 -18.68 5.63
N GLU A 134 -8.66 -19.92 5.38
CA GLU A 134 -7.74 -21.06 5.42
C GLU A 134 -6.61 -20.86 4.40
N GLU A 135 -5.39 -21.28 4.75
CA GLU A 135 -4.17 -21.17 3.91
C GLU A 135 -4.21 -22.05 2.64
N GLU A 136 -5.39 -22.30 2.08
CA GLU A 136 -5.51 -22.89 0.75
C GLU A 136 -5.03 -21.89 -0.31
N THR A 137 -4.19 -22.37 -1.22
CA THR A 137 -3.65 -21.59 -2.36
C THR A 137 -4.73 -20.92 -3.22
N SER A 138 -5.96 -21.44 -3.16
CA SER A 138 -7.18 -20.89 -3.77
C SER A 138 -7.51 -19.46 -3.32
N PHE A 139 -7.04 -19.03 -2.14
CA PHE A 139 -7.42 -17.76 -1.53
C PHE A 139 -6.31 -16.70 -1.52
N GLN A 140 -5.18 -16.94 -2.20
CA GLN A 140 -4.06 -15.98 -2.25
C GLN A 140 -4.48 -14.60 -2.77
N TRP A 141 -5.38 -14.55 -3.76
CA TRP A 141 -5.95 -13.30 -4.24
C TRP A 141 -6.74 -12.57 -3.15
N CYS A 142 -7.61 -13.27 -2.42
CA CYS A 142 -8.38 -12.68 -1.33
C CYS A 142 -7.47 -12.16 -0.21
N HIS A 143 -6.43 -12.92 0.16
CA HIS A 143 -5.42 -12.47 1.11
C HIS A 143 -4.72 -11.19 0.64
N PHE A 144 -4.32 -11.12 -0.63
CA PHE A 144 -3.71 -9.92 -1.19
C PHE A 144 -4.64 -8.71 -1.08
N ILE A 145 -5.91 -8.85 -1.49
CA ILE A 145 -6.90 -7.75 -1.42
C ILE A 145 -7.12 -7.28 0.02
N LEU A 146 -7.37 -8.20 0.95
CA LEU A 146 -7.65 -7.82 2.35
C LEU A 146 -6.44 -7.20 3.04
N THR A 147 -5.24 -7.70 2.75
CA THR A 147 -3.98 -7.12 3.26
C THR A 147 -3.76 -5.71 2.71
N LEU A 148 -4.04 -5.50 1.42
CA LEU A 148 -3.97 -4.19 0.80
C LEU A 148 -4.98 -3.20 1.41
N VAL A 149 -6.18 -3.67 1.74
CA VAL A 149 -7.19 -2.90 2.46
C VAL A 149 -6.72 -2.53 3.87
N LEU A 150 -6.13 -3.48 4.63
CA LEU A 150 -5.56 -3.19 5.95
C LEU A 150 -4.46 -2.14 5.89
N CYS A 151 -3.55 -2.25 4.91
CA CYS A 151 -2.51 -1.27 4.65
C CYS A 151 -3.09 0.16 4.50
N HIS A 152 -4.16 0.29 3.70
CA HIS A 152 -4.84 1.58 3.52
C HIS A 152 -5.51 2.09 4.80
N GLU A 153 -6.15 1.23 5.60
CA GLU A 153 -6.78 1.68 6.86
C GLU A 153 -5.75 2.09 7.91
N TYR A 154 -4.63 1.38 8.05
CA TYR A 154 -3.53 1.81 8.94
C TYR A 154 -2.95 3.16 8.49
N TYR A 155 -2.79 3.37 7.18
CA TYR A 155 -2.39 4.66 6.64
C TYR A 155 -3.39 5.77 7.00
N ARG A 156 -4.70 5.52 6.90
CA ARG A 156 -5.76 6.50 7.24
C ARG A 156 -5.72 6.93 8.69
N ILE A 157 -5.41 6.03 9.63
CA ILE A 157 -5.26 6.35 11.05
C ILE A 157 -3.85 6.84 11.42
N LYS A 158 -2.99 7.08 10.43
CA LYS A 158 -1.60 7.54 10.59
C LYS A 158 -0.69 6.57 11.35
N ASP A 159 -1.04 5.29 11.39
CA ASP A 159 -0.14 4.22 11.82
C ASP A 159 0.69 3.73 10.62
N ILE A 160 1.75 4.48 10.32
CA ILE A 160 2.58 4.26 9.12
C ILE A 160 3.39 2.96 9.22
N ASP A 161 3.79 2.55 10.43
CA ASP A 161 4.58 1.32 10.61
C ASP A 161 3.73 0.07 10.43
N SER A 162 2.51 0.05 10.97
CA SER A 162 1.56 -1.04 10.67
C SER A 162 1.19 -1.08 9.19
N ALA A 163 1.01 0.08 8.54
CA ALA A 163 0.78 0.13 7.10
C ALA A 163 1.95 -0.47 6.29
N PHE A 164 3.20 -0.18 6.66
CA PHE A 164 4.38 -0.80 6.06
C PHE A 164 4.40 -2.31 6.26
N ASN A 165 4.08 -2.79 7.48
CA ASN A 165 4.05 -4.22 7.77
C ASN A 165 3.03 -4.97 6.91
N GLU A 166 1.83 -4.41 6.73
CA GLU A 166 0.85 -5.01 5.81
C GLU A 166 1.31 -4.95 4.36
N LEU A 167 1.95 -3.86 3.92
CA LEU A 167 2.49 -3.75 2.57
C LEU A 167 3.58 -4.81 2.29
N LEU A 168 4.43 -5.12 3.28
CA LEU A 168 5.43 -6.18 3.16
C LEU A 168 4.78 -7.56 3.00
N LYS A 169 3.64 -7.82 3.64
CA LYS A 169 2.87 -9.06 3.42
C LYS A 169 2.33 -9.12 1.99
N CYS A 170 1.84 -8.01 1.43
CA CYS A 170 1.46 -7.94 0.01
C CYS A 170 2.67 -8.24 -0.90
N GLU A 171 3.86 -7.72 -0.59
CA GLU A 171 5.10 -8.00 -1.35
C GLU A 171 5.45 -9.49 -1.31
N ALA A 172 5.29 -10.13 -0.14
CA ALA A 172 5.56 -11.55 0.02
C ALA A 172 4.62 -12.42 -0.84
N HIS A 173 3.35 -12.03 -1.00
CA HIS A 173 2.40 -12.74 -1.87
C HIS A 173 2.77 -12.72 -3.36
N ILE A 174 3.46 -11.67 -3.83
CA ILE A 174 3.92 -11.58 -5.23
C ILE A 174 5.24 -12.35 -5.43
N ASN A 175 6.11 -12.36 -4.42
CA ASN A 175 7.47 -12.87 -4.53
C ASN A 175 7.66 -14.27 -3.93
N SER A 176 6.59 -14.92 -3.45
CA SER A 176 6.72 -16.25 -2.86
C SER A 176 7.16 -17.26 -3.91
N SER A 177 8.38 -17.77 -3.79
CA SER A 177 8.92 -18.86 -4.63
C SER A 177 8.14 -20.17 -4.52
N ASP A 178 7.27 -20.27 -3.50
CA ASP A 178 6.47 -21.43 -3.15
C ASP A 178 5.04 -21.41 -3.70
N SER A 179 4.71 -20.49 -4.61
CA SER A 179 3.41 -20.45 -5.29
C SER A 179 3.24 -21.59 -6.30
N LYS A 180 3.24 -22.82 -5.80
CA LYS A 180 2.71 -24.00 -6.50
C LYS A 180 1.19 -23.92 -6.42
N GLY A 181 0.57 -23.21 -7.36
CA GLY A 181 -0.87 -23.01 -7.34
C GLY A 181 -1.47 -22.60 -8.68
N TYR A 182 -2.77 -22.81 -8.82
CA TYR A 182 -3.56 -22.43 -10.00
C TYR A 182 -3.41 -20.94 -10.37
N PHE A 183 -3.25 -20.08 -9.36
CA PHE A 183 -3.14 -18.64 -9.52
C PHE A 183 -1.74 -18.14 -9.87
N GLU A 184 -0.70 -18.97 -9.87
CA GLU A 184 0.66 -18.52 -10.20
C GLU A 184 0.72 -17.90 -11.60
N SER A 185 0.04 -18.54 -12.57
CA SER A 185 -0.08 -18.01 -13.93
C SER A 185 -0.76 -16.64 -13.97
N PHE A 186 -1.77 -16.43 -13.12
CA PHE A 186 -2.46 -15.15 -13.00
C PHE A 186 -1.58 -14.08 -12.35
N PHE A 187 -0.89 -14.40 -11.25
CA PHE A 187 0.03 -13.48 -10.58
C PHE A 187 1.18 -13.07 -11.49
N GLN A 188 1.75 -14.00 -12.26
CA GLN A 188 2.77 -13.69 -13.26
C GLN A 188 2.22 -12.85 -14.41
N ALA A 189 1.06 -13.22 -14.96
CA ALA A 189 0.42 -12.47 -16.06
C ALA A 189 -0.01 -11.05 -15.65
N THR A 190 -0.18 -10.79 -14.36
CA THR A 190 -0.65 -9.50 -13.82
C THR A 190 0.41 -8.81 -12.94
N LYS A 191 1.65 -9.29 -12.95
CA LYS A 191 2.72 -8.87 -12.04
C LYS A 191 2.96 -7.37 -12.05
N ASN A 192 2.94 -6.73 -13.22
CA ASN A 192 3.17 -5.28 -13.33
C ASN A 192 2.06 -4.46 -12.67
N ALA A 193 0.80 -4.92 -12.73
CA ALA A 193 -0.30 -4.28 -12.02
C ALA A 193 -0.14 -4.39 -10.50
N LEU A 194 0.23 -5.58 -10.01
CA LEU A 194 0.44 -5.82 -8.59
C LEU A 194 1.63 -5.02 -8.05
N LEU A 195 2.75 -4.98 -8.77
CA LEU A 195 3.91 -4.16 -8.43
C LEU A 195 3.57 -2.67 -8.49
N HIS A 196 2.82 -2.20 -9.48
CA HIS A 196 2.37 -0.82 -9.54
C HIS A 196 1.62 -0.42 -8.27
N LEU A 197 0.66 -1.24 -7.82
CA LEU A 197 -0.10 -0.98 -6.60
C LEU A 197 0.79 -0.89 -5.37
N ILE A 198 1.65 -1.89 -5.18
CA ILE A 198 2.55 -1.95 -4.03
C ILE A 198 3.50 -0.76 -4.01
N LEU A 199 4.21 -0.51 -5.11
CA LEU A 199 5.20 0.57 -5.19
C LEU A 199 4.54 1.93 -5.04
N SER A 200 3.33 2.11 -5.58
CA SER A 200 2.55 3.33 -5.37
C SER A 200 2.22 3.54 -3.89
N CYS A 201 1.72 2.51 -3.19
CA CYS A 201 1.49 2.60 -1.74
C CYS A 201 2.78 2.91 -0.98
N LYS A 202 3.88 2.24 -1.35
CA LYS A 202 5.20 2.44 -0.75
C LYS A 202 5.67 3.89 -0.86
N CYS A 203 5.45 4.53 -2.01
CA CYS A 203 5.73 5.95 -2.20
C CYS A 203 4.94 6.84 -1.23
N TYR A 204 3.63 6.60 -1.05
CA TYR A 204 2.85 7.35 -0.06
C TYR A 204 3.39 7.16 1.36
N LEU A 205 3.76 5.94 1.75
CA LEU A 205 4.29 5.66 3.09
C LEU A 205 5.65 6.32 3.32
N TYR A 206 6.57 6.29 2.34
CA TYR A 206 7.84 7.02 2.44
C TYR A 206 7.65 8.53 2.46
N LEU A 207 6.66 9.03 1.72
CA LEU A 207 6.31 10.44 1.74
C LEU A 207 5.85 10.90 3.13
N GLU A 208 5.00 10.12 3.83
CA GLU A 208 4.62 10.45 5.21
C GLU A 208 5.80 10.40 6.20
N LYS A 209 6.83 9.58 5.92
CA LYS A 209 8.09 9.58 6.68
C LYS A 209 9.04 10.71 6.29
N GLY A 210 8.69 11.57 5.33
CA GLY A 210 9.53 12.67 4.84
C GLY A 210 10.71 12.23 3.96
N ASN A 211 10.75 10.97 3.51
CA ASN A 211 11.85 10.44 2.71
C ASN A 211 11.61 10.64 1.20
N LEU A 212 11.77 11.87 0.72
CA LEU A 212 11.50 12.25 -0.68
C LEU A 212 12.44 11.55 -1.68
N GLU A 213 13.68 11.29 -1.28
CA GLU A 213 14.67 10.61 -2.14
C GLU A 213 14.24 9.19 -2.50
N GLU A 214 13.77 8.42 -1.51
CA GLU A 214 13.32 7.05 -1.75
C GLU A 214 12.02 7.06 -2.58
N VAL A 215 11.13 8.04 -2.37
CA VAL A 215 9.92 8.19 -3.21
C VAL A 215 10.30 8.39 -4.68
N GLU A 216 11.20 9.33 -4.99
CA GLU A 216 11.63 9.58 -6.36
C GLU A 216 12.32 8.39 -7.01
N LYS A 217 13.13 7.65 -6.22
CA LYS A 217 13.78 6.44 -6.67
C LYS A 217 12.76 5.36 -7.03
N ILE A 218 11.75 5.14 -6.19
CA ILE A 218 10.69 4.16 -6.45
C ILE A 218 9.84 4.59 -7.64
N LEU A 219 9.44 5.86 -7.73
CA LEU A 219 8.62 6.40 -8.81
C LEU A 219 9.19 6.10 -10.20
N LYS A 220 10.52 6.15 -10.37
CA LYS A 220 11.20 5.82 -11.64
C LYS A 220 10.99 4.38 -12.10
N GLY A 221 10.70 3.47 -11.16
CA GLY A 221 10.47 2.05 -11.43
C GLY A 221 8.99 1.67 -11.59
N ILE A 222 8.06 2.60 -11.39
CA ILE A 222 6.62 2.31 -11.51
C ILE A 222 6.23 2.32 -12.99
N CYS A 223 5.77 1.17 -13.49
CA CYS A 223 5.13 1.07 -14.81
C CYS A 223 3.81 1.84 -14.77
N LYS A 224 3.58 2.78 -15.69
CA LYS A 224 2.34 3.57 -15.74
C LYS A 224 1.19 2.73 -16.26
N GLU A 225 -0.04 3.07 -15.85
CA GLU A 225 -1.25 2.34 -16.28
C GLU A 225 -1.37 2.32 -17.81
N GLU A 226 -1.09 3.43 -18.50
CA GLU A 226 -1.17 3.51 -19.96
C GLU A 226 -0.23 2.52 -20.67
N ASP A 227 0.92 2.23 -20.09
CA ASP A 227 1.98 1.39 -20.63
C ASP A 227 1.77 -0.11 -20.34
N MET A 228 0.82 -0.45 -19.46
CA MET A 228 0.50 -1.83 -19.13
C MET A 228 -0.24 -2.57 -20.26
N ASP A 229 -0.06 -3.89 -20.31
CA ASP A 229 -0.86 -4.76 -21.15
C ASP A 229 -2.31 -4.90 -20.66
N ASN A 230 -3.17 -5.49 -21.49
CA ASN A 230 -4.59 -5.63 -21.16
C ASN A 230 -4.85 -6.48 -19.90
N PRO A 231 -4.14 -7.62 -19.67
CA PRO A 231 -4.27 -8.37 -18.42
C PRO A 231 -3.95 -7.53 -17.18
N CYS A 232 -2.85 -6.77 -17.18
CA CYS A 232 -2.48 -5.92 -16.05
C CYS A 232 -3.51 -4.79 -15.83
N LYS A 233 -3.98 -4.13 -16.89
CA LYS A 233 -5.06 -3.14 -16.80
C LYS A 233 -6.32 -3.76 -16.19
N ALA A 234 -6.74 -4.91 -16.68
CA ALA A 234 -7.90 -5.62 -16.14
C ALA A 234 -7.70 -5.99 -14.66
N ALA A 235 -6.51 -6.41 -14.27
CA ALA A 235 -6.18 -6.71 -12.88
C ALA A 235 -6.26 -5.46 -11.99
N LEU A 236 -5.73 -4.31 -12.41
CA LEU A 236 -5.88 -3.06 -11.65
C LEU A 236 -7.35 -2.72 -11.40
N TRP A 237 -8.20 -2.80 -12.43
CA TRP A 237 -9.63 -2.56 -12.30
C TRP A 237 -10.32 -3.60 -11.42
N GLY A 238 -9.94 -4.87 -11.53
CA GLY A 238 -10.43 -5.95 -10.67
C GLY A 238 -10.08 -5.73 -9.20
N ILE A 239 -8.85 -5.32 -8.91
CA ILE A 239 -8.40 -5.01 -7.54
C ILE A 239 -9.15 -3.80 -7.00
N LYS A 240 -9.25 -2.73 -7.79
CA LYS A 240 -10.01 -1.53 -7.41
C LYS A 240 -11.46 -1.86 -7.06
N ALA A 241 -12.10 -2.70 -7.88
CA ALA A 241 -13.45 -3.17 -7.62
C ALA A 241 -13.54 -4.03 -6.35
N ALA A 242 -12.62 -4.98 -6.15
CA ALA A 242 -12.59 -5.84 -4.97
C ALA A 242 -12.36 -5.03 -3.68
N VAL A 243 -11.43 -4.08 -3.69
CA VAL A 243 -11.21 -3.14 -2.59
C VAL A 243 -12.47 -2.32 -2.31
N ALA A 244 -13.12 -1.78 -3.35
CA ALA A 244 -14.37 -1.04 -3.20
C ALA A 244 -15.49 -1.90 -2.57
N MET A 245 -15.57 -3.19 -2.91
CA MET A 245 -16.53 -4.11 -2.31
C MET A 245 -16.30 -4.31 -0.80
N GLU A 246 -15.05 -4.33 -0.34
CA GLU A 246 -14.74 -4.41 1.10
C GLU A 246 -15.22 -3.17 1.88
N TYR A 247 -15.21 -2.00 1.23
CA TYR A 247 -15.76 -0.77 1.79
C TYR A 247 -17.30 -0.65 1.67
N GLY A 248 -17.93 -1.50 0.85
CA GLY A 248 -19.36 -1.48 0.59
C GLY A 248 -19.83 -0.30 -0.26
N TYR A 249 -21.15 -0.19 -0.46
CA TYR A 249 -21.78 0.86 -1.31
C TYR A 249 -21.54 2.29 -0.81
N GLU A 250 -21.21 2.47 0.47
CA GLU A 250 -20.90 3.79 1.05
C GLU A 250 -19.45 4.23 0.78
N GLY A 251 -18.56 3.28 0.44
CA GLY A 251 -17.15 3.51 0.16
C GLY A 251 -16.86 4.33 -1.10
N THR A 252 -17.77 4.27 -2.08
CA THR A 252 -17.63 4.84 -3.43
C THR A 252 -18.32 6.19 -3.62
N LYS A 253 -18.89 6.79 -2.56
CA LYS A 253 -19.67 8.05 -2.61
C LYS A 253 -18.84 9.31 -2.35
#